data_AF-K2E4D3-F1
#
_entry.id   AF-K2E4D3-F1
#
_cell.length_a   1.000
_cell.length_b   1.000
_cell.length_c   1.000
_cell.angle_alpha   90.00
_cell.angle_beta   90.00
_cell.angle_gamma   90.00
#
_symmetry.space_group_name_H-M   'P 1'
#
loop_
_entity.id
_entity.type
_entity.pdbx_description
1 polymer ?
#
loop_
_entity_poly.entity_id
_entity_poly.type
_entity_poly.pdbx_seq_one_letter_code
_entity_poly.pdbx_strand_id
1 'polypeptide(L)'
;MKDGLTSRQTQILKTIVDEYITTAEPVGSEALDKKYNLGVSPATIRNEMVTLTKLNFLKQPHASAGRIPTPVAMKFYINQLMEEKQMSLVDEVKAKEEVWDSRDDIDELMDEATHALASRTKSLSVAALKDKKDRFWQAGHSYIFQNPEFSNVLTCQNLFSIFEEFDKLDRLFFGYEPTSPLEVLFGEELGIPELATTGIVSTHFTIKGKKGVLGVIGPARADYGTVIPILRYFGNLVEEVANK
;
A
#
# COMPACT_ATOMS: atom_id res chain seq x y z
N MET A 1 -2.46 21.58 -11.79
CA MET A 1 -1.46 22.51 -11.20
C MET A 1 -0.29 21.65 -10.75
N LYS A 2 0.96 22.01 -11.10
CA LYS A 2 2.14 21.33 -10.55
C LYS A 2 2.14 21.63 -9.05
N ASP A 3 1.96 20.62 -8.21
CA ASP A 3 2.08 20.78 -6.76
C ASP A 3 3.42 21.45 -6.45
N GLY A 4 3.41 22.44 -5.55
CA GLY A 4 4.39 23.50 -5.41
C GLY A 4 5.82 23.11 -4.97
N LEU A 5 6.34 21.95 -5.39
CA LEU A 5 7.72 21.54 -5.20
C LEU A 5 8.57 21.93 -6.41
N THR A 6 9.78 22.40 -6.13
CA THR A 6 10.81 22.60 -7.16
C THR A 6 11.34 21.25 -7.65
N SER A 7 11.92 21.20 -8.87
CA SER A 7 12.52 19.96 -9.39
C SER A 7 13.53 19.31 -8.44
N ARG A 8 14.31 20.14 -7.72
CA ARG A 8 15.25 19.65 -6.70
C ARG A 8 14.54 19.04 -5.50
N GLN A 9 13.50 19.70 -4.99
CA GLN A 9 12.70 19.17 -3.88
C GLN A 9 12.00 17.87 -4.26
N THR A 10 11.46 17.80 -5.48
CA THR A 10 10.86 16.59 -6.03
C THR A 10 11.87 15.45 -6.10
N GLN A 11 13.09 15.71 -6.59
CA GLN A 11 14.15 14.71 -6.64
C GLN A 11 14.56 14.24 -5.24
N ILE A 12 14.81 15.16 -4.31
CA ILE A 12 15.17 14.83 -2.92
C ILE A 12 14.05 14.03 -2.25
N LEU A 13 12.79 14.44 -2.44
CA LEU A 13 11.63 13.73 -1.89
C LEU A 13 11.57 12.31 -2.44
N LYS A 14 11.70 12.12 -3.77
CA LYS A 14 11.73 10.80 -4.40
C LYS A 14 12.79 9.92 -3.76
N THR A 15 14.02 10.41 -3.65
CA THR A 15 15.13 9.66 -3.07
C THR A 15 14.90 9.30 -1.60
N ILE A 16 14.30 10.21 -0.81
CA ILE A 16 13.92 9.91 0.58
C ILE A 16 12.88 8.80 0.65
N VAL A 17 11.84 8.85 -0.20
CA VAL A 17 10.81 7.81 -0.21
C VAL A 17 11.40 6.46 -0.65
N ASP A 18 12.21 6.44 -1.71
CA ASP A 18 12.88 5.23 -2.19
C ASP A 18 13.78 4.60 -1.09
N GLU A 19 14.56 5.43 -0.39
CA GLU A 19 15.42 4.97 0.71
C GLU A 19 14.60 4.46 1.91
N TYR A 20 13.50 5.13 2.23
CA TYR A 20 12.63 4.76 3.35
C TYR A 20 11.89 3.45 3.08
N ILE A 21 11.36 3.25 1.87
CA ILE A 21 10.74 1.99 1.43
C ILE A 21 11.73 0.83 1.61
N THR A 22 12.99 1.06 1.25
CA THR A 22 14.05 0.04 1.28
C THR A 22 14.54 -0.28 2.70
N THR A 23 14.74 0.74 3.54
CA THR A 23 15.48 0.59 4.80
C THR A 23 14.59 0.51 6.04
N ALA A 24 13.34 0.99 5.96
CA ALA A 24 12.48 1.22 7.12
C ALA A 24 13.03 2.22 8.16
N GLU A 25 14.09 2.97 7.82
CA GLU A 25 14.80 3.85 8.76
C GLU A 25 14.64 5.33 8.41
N PRO A 26 14.62 6.25 9.41
CA PRO A 26 14.63 7.69 9.16
C PRO A 26 15.83 8.12 8.32
N VAL A 27 15.56 8.83 7.22
CA VAL A 27 16.57 9.16 6.22
C VAL A 27 17.29 10.46 6.55
N GLY A 28 18.62 10.42 6.63
CA GLY A 28 19.49 11.58 6.90
C GLY A 28 20.13 12.16 5.64
N SER A 29 20.42 13.46 5.65
CA SER A 29 20.99 14.16 4.49
C SER A 29 22.39 13.65 4.08
N GLU A 30 23.21 13.23 5.05
CA GLU A 30 24.54 12.66 4.78
C GLU A 30 24.47 11.28 4.11
N ALA A 31 23.49 10.45 4.50
CA ALA A 31 23.29 9.14 3.90
C ALA A 31 22.86 9.28 2.43
N LEU A 32 21.97 10.24 2.15
CA LEU A 32 21.52 10.54 0.79
C LEU A 32 22.65 11.01 -0.13
N ASP A 33 23.47 11.95 0.35
CA ASP A 33 24.58 12.50 -0.42
C ASP A 33 25.57 11.40 -0.85
N LYS A 34 25.99 10.55 0.10
CA LYS A 34 26.93 9.46 -0.15
C LYS A 34 26.41 8.41 -1.14
N LYS A 35 25.10 8.14 -1.13
CA LYS A 35 24.51 7.03 -1.90
C LYS A 35 24.00 7.46 -3.27
N TYR A 36 23.44 8.66 -3.40
CA TYR A 36 22.67 9.07 -4.59
C TYR A 36 23.28 10.21 -5.40
N ASN A 37 24.40 10.81 -4.95
CA ASN A 37 25.11 11.90 -5.63
C ASN A 37 24.16 12.95 -6.25
N LEU A 38 23.39 13.62 -5.40
CA LEU A 38 22.32 14.55 -5.81
C LEU A 38 22.83 15.88 -6.38
N GLY A 39 24.15 16.03 -6.57
CA GLY A 39 24.77 17.24 -7.13
C GLY A 39 24.72 18.46 -6.21
N VAL A 40 24.40 18.27 -4.92
CA VAL A 40 24.28 19.33 -3.90
C VAL A 40 24.87 18.88 -2.58
N SER A 41 25.33 19.83 -1.76
CA SER A 41 25.95 19.51 -0.46
C SER A 41 24.94 18.92 0.55
N PRO A 42 25.40 18.13 1.55
CA PRO A 42 24.56 17.65 2.65
C PRO A 42 23.81 18.77 3.39
N ALA A 43 24.42 19.96 3.53
CA ALA A 43 23.79 21.13 4.14
C ALA A 43 22.60 21.65 3.30
N THR A 44 22.75 21.64 1.97
CA THR A 44 21.66 22.00 1.04
C THR A 44 20.52 21.00 1.12
N ILE A 45 20.82 19.69 1.13
CA ILE A 45 19.82 18.63 1.29
C ILE A 45 19.06 18.82 2.61
N ARG A 46 19.77 19.05 3.71
CA ARG A 46 19.16 19.30 5.02
C ARG A 46 18.21 20.50 5.01
N ASN A 47 18.57 21.60 4.34
CA ASN A 47 17.71 22.77 4.23
C ASN A 47 16.44 22.47 3.42
N GLU A 48 16.55 21.71 2.33
CA GLU A 48 15.38 21.29 1.55
C GLU A 48 14.47 20.34 2.35
N MET A 49 15.05 19.42 3.12
CA MET A 49 14.29 18.55 4.03
C MET A 49 13.53 19.34 5.10
N VAL A 50 14.10 20.45 5.60
CA VAL A 50 13.39 21.37 6.52
C VAL A 50 12.20 22.02 5.81
N THR A 51 12.36 22.47 4.57
CA THR A 51 11.27 23.04 3.77
C THR A 51 10.18 21.99 3.51
N LEU A 52 10.54 20.79 3.08
CA LEU A 52 9.62 19.67 2.88
C LEU A 52 8.87 19.28 4.17
N THR A 53 9.52 19.42 5.33
CA THR A 53 8.86 19.23 6.64
C THR A 53 7.81 20.30 6.89
N LYS A 54 8.11 21.58 6.62
CA LYS A 54 7.15 22.68 6.75
C LYS A 54 5.95 22.54 5.80
N LEU A 55 6.17 21.93 4.64
CA LEU A 55 5.14 21.61 3.65
C LEU A 55 4.39 20.31 3.96
N ASN A 56 4.63 19.68 5.12
CA ASN A 56 4.00 18.44 5.56
C ASN A 56 4.28 17.22 4.64
N PHE A 57 5.33 17.24 3.83
CA PHE A 57 5.79 16.07 3.07
C PHE A 57 6.67 15.15 3.93
N LEU A 58 7.43 15.72 4.85
CA LEU A 58 8.30 14.96 5.74
C LEU A 58 7.94 15.25 7.20
N LYS A 59 8.22 14.29 8.07
CA LYS A 59 8.19 14.49 9.52
C LYS A 59 9.46 13.96 10.17
N GLN A 60 9.75 14.47 11.36
CA GLN A 60 10.87 14.03 12.17
C GLN A 60 10.33 13.20 13.34
N PRO A 61 10.61 11.90 13.43
CA PRO A 61 10.09 11.06 14.51
C PRO A 61 10.71 11.42 15.87
N HIS A 62 12.02 11.72 15.90
CA HIS A 62 12.75 12.15 17.10
C HIS A 62 13.77 13.25 16.75
N ALA A 63 14.13 14.09 17.73
CA ALA A 63 14.97 15.28 17.52
C ALA A 63 16.33 15.00 16.86
N SER A 64 16.94 13.82 17.10
CA SER A 64 18.21 13.38 16.51
C SER A 64 18.05 12.47 15.28
N ALA A 65 16.84 12.01 14.99
CA ALA A 65 16.57 11.12 13.86
C ALA A 65 16.50 11.89 12.53
N GLY A 66 16.62 11.17 11.42
CA GLY A 66 16.42 11.67 10.07
C GLY A 66 14.99 12.16 9.80
N ARG A 67 14.52 12.00 8.57
CA ARG A 67 13.14 12.31 8.17
C ARG A 67 12.46 11.07 7.61
N ILE A 68 11.16 10.99 7.83
CA ILE A 68 10.30 9.97 7.24
C ILE A 68 9.20 10.65 6.40
N PRO A 69 8.75 10.02 5.31
CA PRO A 69 7.60 10.51 4.54
C PRO A 69 6.33 10.55 5.38
N THR A 70 5.48 11.54 5.13
CA THR A 70 4.10 11.57 5.61
C THR A 70 3.18 10.87 4.61
N PRO A 71 1.91 10.57 4.98
CA PRO A 71 0.90 10.10 4.01
C PRO A 71 0.78 11.01 2.78
N VAL A 72 0.91 12.34 2.95
CA VAL A 72 0.88 13.30 1.84
C VAL A 72 2.04 13.08 0.88
N ALA A 73 3.26 12.85 1.39
CA ALA A 73 4.40 12.51 0.54
C ALA A 73 4.26 11.16 -0.15
N MET A 74 3.73 10.15 0.54
CA MET A 74 3.52 8.85 -0.06
C MET A 74 2.50 8.92 -1.20
N LYS A 75 1.38 9.63 -1.02
CA LYS A 75 0.41 9.87 -2.10
C LYS A 75 1.02 10.65 -3.27
N PHE A 76 1.82 11.68 -2.99
CA PHE A 76 2.52 12.42 -4.04
C PHE A 76 3.50 11.53 -4.81
N TYR A 77 4.26 10.69 -4.10
CA TYR A 77 5.17 9.72 -4.68
C TYR A 77 4.43 8.72 -5.57
N ILE A 78 3.35 8.10 -5.07
CA ILE A 78 2.53 7.14 -5.81
C ILE A 78 1.97 7.77 -7.08
N ASN A 79 1.49 9.01 -7.01
CA ASN A 79 0.81 9.65 -8.13
C ASN A 79 1.77 10.22 -9.19
N GLN A 80 2.99 10.61 -8.82
CA GLN A 80 3.85 11.43 -9.69
C GLN A 80 5.29 10.94 -9.84
N LEU A 81 5.80 10.10 -8.93
CA LEU A 81 7.23 9.79 -8.84
C LEU A 81 7.56 8.31 -8.94
N MET A 82 6.65 7.43 -8.54
CA MET A 82 6.88 5.99 -8.58
C MET A 82 6.91 5.48 -10.02
N GLU A 83 7.66 4.42 -10.24
CA GLU A 83 7.67 3.68 -11.49
C GLU A 83 6.92 2.36 -11.27
N GLU A 84 5.87 2.13 -12.05
CA GLU A 84 5.13 0.86 -11.99
C GLU A 84 5.96 -0.26 -12.61
N LYS A 85 6.20 -1.31 -11.82
CA LYS A 85 6.78 -2.55 -12.34
C LYS A 85 5.69 -3.31 -13.08
N GLN A 86 5.96 -3.63 -14.35
CA GLN A 86 5.07 -4.50 -15.12
C GLN A 86 5.18 -5.93 -14.58
N MET A 87 4.04 -6.62 -14.46
CA MET A 87 4.07 -8.06 -14.24
C MET A 87 4.71 -8.75 -15.44
N SER A 88 5.48 -9.81 -15.19
CA SER A 88 5.98 -10.63 -16.29
C SER A 88 4.82 -11.43 -16.90
N LEU A 89 4.84 -11.68 -18.21
CA LEU A 89 3.81 -12.52 -18.85
C LEU A 89 3.70 -13.89 -18.18
N VAL A 90 4.83 -14.43 -17.69
CA VAL A 90 4.87 -15.71 -16.97
C VAL A 90 4.09 -15.62 -15.66
N ASP A 91 4.22 -14.51 -14.93
CA ASP A 91 3.48 -14.29 -13.69
C ASP A 91 1.99 -14.08 -13.93
N GLU A 92 1.63 -13.35 -14.99
CA GLU A 92 0.23 -13.17 -15.40
C GLU A 92 -0.42 -14.50 -15.77
N VAL A 93 0.24 -15.30 -16.61
CA VAL A 93 -0.29 -16.63 -17.02
C VAL A 93 -0.48 -17.52 -15.79
N LYS A 94 0.50 -17.59 -14.90
CA LYS A 94 0.38 -18.38 -13.67
C LYS A 94 -0.77 -17.89 -12.77
N ALA A 95 -0.85 -16.59 -12.54
CA ALA A 95 -1.92 -16.01 -11.73
C ALA A 95 -3.30 -16.30 -12.35
N LYS A 96 -3.42 -16.28 -13.68
CA LYS A 96 -4.65 -16.64 -14.38
C LYS A 96 -4.98 -18.12 -14.22
N GLU A 97 -4.01 -19.01 -14.39
CA GLU A 97 -4.19 -20.46 -14.22
C GLU A 97 -4.63 -20.81 -12.78
N GLU A 98 -3.98 -20.21 -11.78
CA GLU A 98 -4.29 -20.40 -10.34
C GLU A 98 -5.77 -20.14 -10.02
N VAL A 99 -6.40 -19.13 -10.64
CA VAL A 99 -7.80 -18.76 -10.36
C VAL A 99 -8.82 -19.30 -11.36
N TRP A 100 -8.37 -19.83 -12.51
CA TRP A 100 -9.26 -20.20 -13.61
C TRP A 100 -10.12 -21.43 -13.30
N ASP A 101 -9.55 -22.39 -12.58
CA ASP A 101 -10.23 -23.64 -12.24
C ASP A 101 -11.33 -23.42 -11.19
N SER A 102 -11.15 -22.43 -10.32
CA SER A 102 -12.10 -22.07 -9.27
C SER A 102 -13.18 -21.06 -9.71
N ARG A 103 -13.24 -20.69 -10.99
CA ARG A 103 -14.16 -19.65 -11.52
C ARG A 103 -15.65 -19.86 -11.20
N ASP A 104 -16.05 -21.12 -11.05
CA ASP A 104 -17.45 -21.51 -10.83
C ASP A 104 -17.82 -21.48 -9.33
N ASP A 105 -16.83 -21.39 -8.43
CA ASP A 105 -17.00 -21.22 -6.98
C ASP A 105 -16.34 -19.93 -6.50
N ILE A 106 -17.16 -18.94 -6.16
CA ILE A 106 -16.69 -17.64 -5.70
C ILE A 106 -15.91 -17.71 -4.37
N ASP A 107 -16.21 -18.68 -3.50
CA ASP A 107 -15.50 -18.82 -2.22
C ASP A 107 -14.08 -19.34 -2.48
N GLU A 108 -13.93 -20.31 -3.38
CA GLU A 108 -12.64 -20.86 -3.80
C GLU A 108 -11.83 -19.85 -4.63
N LEU A 109 -12.49 -19.15 -5.58
CA LEU A 109 -11.87 -18.11 -6.41
C LEU A 109 -11.22 -17.01 -5.57
N MET A 110 -11.92 -16.51 -4.54
CA MET A 110 -11.41 -15.45 -3.68
C MET A 110 -10.31 -15.95 -2.74
N ASP A 111 -10.39 -17.20 -2.29
CA ASP A 111 -9.34 -17.80 -1.49
C ASP A 111 -8.04 -17.93 -2.29
N GLU A 112 -8.09 -18.46 -3.51
CA GLU A 112 -6.92 -18.54 -4.41
C GLU A 112 -6.38 -17.16 -4.78
N ALA A 113 -7.26 -16.21 -5.13
CA ALA A 113 -6.86 -14.85 -5.46
C ALA A 113 -6.14 -14.15 -4.28
N THR A 114 -6.63 -14.29 -3.05
CA THR A 114 -5.98 -13.69 -1.88
C THR A 114 -4.65 -14.37 -1.55
N HIS A 115 -4.54 -15.70 -1.67
CA HIS A 115 -3.26 -16.41 -1.47
C HIS A 115 -2.21 -16.03 -2.51
N ALA A 116 -2.59 -15.99 -3.79
CA ALA A 116 -1.71 -15.61 -4.88
C ALA A 116 -1.25 -14.15 -4.73
N LEU A 117 -2.18 -13.24 -4.40
CA LEU A 117 -1.88 -11.83 -4.14
C LEU A 117 -0.91 -11.69 -2.95
N ALA A 118 -1.16 -12.39 -1.83
CA ALA A 118 -0.32 -12.32 -0.64
C ALA A 118 1.10 -12.80 -0.92
N SER A 119 1.22 -13.92 -1.65
CA SER A 119 2.51 -14.50 -2.01
C SER A 119 3.35 -13.56 -2.88
N ARG A 120 2.73 -12.88 -3.84
CA ARG A 120 3.42 -12.00 -4.79
C ARG A 120 3.74 -10.62 -4.23
N THR A 121 2.86 -10.10 -3.36
CA THR A 121 3.04 -8.78 -2.73
C THR A 121 3.78 -8.85 -1.39
N LYS A 122 4.00 -10.05 -0.85
CA LYS A 122 4.63 -10.27 0.47
C LYS A 122 3.95 -9.45 1.57
N SER A 123 2.62 -9.47 1.56
CA SER A 123 1.75 -8.63 2.39
C SER A 123 0.49 -9.40 2.78
N LEU A 124 -0.25 -8.91 3.77
CA LEU A 124 -1.58 -9.44 4.10
C LEU A 124 -2.53 -9.06 2.98
N SER A 125 -3.12 -10.04 2.32
CA SER A 125 -4.14 -9.81 1.30
C SER A 125 -5.51 -10.10 1.84
N VAL A 126 -6.49 -9.32 1.39
CA VAL A 126 -7.88 -9.40 1.84
C VAL A 126 -8.82 -9.26 0.66
N ALA A 127 -9.95 -9.96 0.72
CA ALA A 127 -11.05 -9.75 -0.21
C ALA A 127 -12.35 -9.67 0.57
N ALA A 128 -13.30 -8.86 0.10
CA ALA A 128 -14.65 -8.85 0.63
C ALA A 128 -15.67 -8.73 -0.50
N LEU A 129 -16.83 -9.37 -0.32
CA LEU A 129 -17.94 -9.28 -1.25
C LEU A 129 -19.20 -8.85 -0.49
N LYS A 130 -19.75 -7.70 -0.86
CA LYS A 130 -20.97 -7.16 -0.26
C LYS A 130 -22.18 -7.93 -0.79
N ASP A 131 -22.55 -8.99 -0.09
CA ASP A 131 -23.72 -9.80 -0.39
C ASP A 131 -24.42 -10.30 0.87
N LYS A 132 -25.49 -11.10 0.75
CA LYS A 132 -26.29 -11.52 1.91
C LYS A 132 -25.53 -12.32 2.97
N LYS A 133 -24.33 -12.83 2.65
CA LYS A 133 -23.48 -13.62 3.55
C LYS A 133 -22.29 -12.81 4.08
N ASP A 134 -22.11 -11.56 3.64
CA ASP A 134 -21.07 -10.65 4.13
C ASP A 134 -19.70 -11.34 4.20
N ARG A 135 -19.26 -11.85 3.04
CA ARG A 135 -18.10 -12.75 2.94
C ARG A 135 -16.78 -12.00 2.90
N PHE A 136 -15.79 -12.58 3.56
CA PHE A 136 -14.46 -12.04 3.69
C PHE A 136 -13.41 -13.14 3.62
N TRP A 137 -12.31 -12.87 2.92
CA TRP A 137 -11.17 -13.78 2.76
C TRP A 137 -9.88 -13.05 3.10
N GLN A 138 -8.91 -13.79 3.61
CA GLN A 138 -7.63 -13.25 4.03
C GLN A 138 -6.52 -14.28 3.88
N ALA A 139 -5.34 -13.83 3.45
CA ALA A 139 -4.15 -14.66 3.34
C ALA A 139 -2.88 -13.85 3.64
N GLY A 140 -1.85 -14.51 4.15
CA GLY A 140 -0.54 -13.89 4.32
C GLY A 140 -0.32 -13.14 5.64
N HIS A 141 -1.02 -13.48 6.72
CA HIS A 141 -0.79 -12.91 8.06
C HIS A 141 0.68 -12.95 8.49
N SER A 142 1.41 -14.01 8.11
CA SER A 142 2.84 -14.15 8.42
C SER A 142 3.71 -13.03 7.84
N TYR A 143 3.30 -12.39 6.75
CA TYR A 143 4.03 -11.27 6.15
C TYR A 143 3.98 -9.99 6.98
N ILE A 144 2.92 -9.79 7.78
CA ILE A 144 2.83 -8.65 8.71
C ILE A 144 3.99 -8.70 9.70
N PHE A 145 4.25 -9.87 10.28
CA PHE A 145 5.29 -10.04 11.29
C PHE A 145 6.72 -9.99 10.73
N GLN A 146 6.90 -9.93 9.41
CA GLN A 146 8.21 -9.72 8.78
C GLN A 146 8.60 -8.23 8.72
N ASN A 147 7.68 -7.34 9.08
CA ASN A 147 7.88 -5.89 9.00
C ASN A 147 8.07 -5.29 10.41
N PRO A 148 9.09 -4.43 10.62
CA PRO A 148 9.37 -3.84 11.93
C PRO A 148 8.22 -2.97 12.46
N GLU A 149 7.39 -2.40 11.57
CA GLU A 149 6.21 -1.60 11.93
C GLU A 149 5.17 -2.37 12.77
N PHE A 150 5.21 -3.70 12.72
CA PHE A 150 4.26 -4.58 13.42
C PHE A 150 4.94 -5.37 14.54
N SER A 151 6.08 -4.88 15.06
CA SER A 151 6.72 -5.49 16.24
C SER A 151 5.93 -5.25 17.53
N ASN A 152 5.05 -4.25 17.55
CA ASN A 152 4.21 -3.93 18.70
C ASN A 152 2.93 -4.79 18.68
N VAL A 153 2.72 -5.55 19.75
CA VAL A 153 1.53 -6.40 19.94
C VAL A 153 0.24 -5.61 19.83
N LEU A 154 0.18 -4.40 20.37
CA LEU A 154 -1.02 -3.56 20.32
C LEU A 154 -1.34 -3.11 18.88
N THR A 155 -0.32 -2.81 18.06
CA THR A 155 -0.51 -2.51 16.63
C THR A 155 -1.10 -3.73 15.91
N CYS A 156 -0.58 -4.93 16.16
CA CYS A 156 -1.13 -6.16 15.60
C CYS A 156 -2.56 -6.46 16.06
N GLN A 157 -2.86 -6.29 17.35
CA GLN A 157 -4.21 -6.48 17.88
C GLN A 157 -5.20 -5.52 17.22
N ASN A 158 -4.87 -4.23 17.12
CA ASN A 158 -5.73 -3.26 16.46
C ASN A 158 -5.91 -3.59 14.97
N LEU A 159 -4.84 -3.96 14.28
CA LEU A 159 -4.91 -4.37 12.88
C LEU A 159 -5.86 -5.55 12.68
N PHE A 160 -5.67 -6.63 13.43
CA PHE A 160 -6.47 -7.85 13.24
C PHE A 160 -7.91 -7.69 13.73
N SER A 161 -8.17 -6.81 14.70
CA SER A 161 -9.53 -6.48 15.14
C SER A 161 -10.40 -5.83 14.07
N ILE A 162 -9.80 -5.31 12.99
CA ILE A 162 -10.54 -4.80 11.82
C ILE A 162 -11.22 -5.96 11.09
N PHE A 163 -10.57 -7.14 11.01
CA PHE A 163 -11.07 -8.29 10.27
C PHE A 163 -11.99 -9.21 11.08
N GLU A 164 -12.15 -8.96 12.39
CA GLU A 164 -13.02 -9.76 13.26
C GLU A 164 -14.50 -9.39 13.14
N GLU A 165 -14.81 -8.16 12.73
CA GLU A 165 -16.18 -7.65 12.61
C GLU A 165 -16.45 -7.16 11.18
N PHE A 166 -17.43 -7.74 10.50
CA PHE A 166 -17.78 -7.33 9.15
C PHE A 166 -18.17 -5.85 9.06
N ASP A 167 -18.83 -5.28 10.08
CA ASP A 167 -19.17 -3.86 10.12
C ASP A 167 -17.95 -2.93 10.03
N LYS A 168 -16.80 -3.34 10.59
CA LYS A 168 -15.55 -2.57 10.49
C LYS A 168 -14.98 -2.65 9.08
N LEU A 169 -15.04 -3.82 8.46
CA LEU A 169 -14.63 -4.01 7.07
C LEU A 169 -15.53 -3.26 6.09
N ASP A 170 -16.85 -3.29 6.31
CA ASP A 170 -17.80 -2.57 5.48
C ASP A 170 -17.56 -1.07 5.55
N ARG A 171 -17.28 -0.52 6.73
CA ARG A 171 -16.88 0.89 6.87
C ARG A 171 -15.56 1.19 6.17
N LEU A 172 -14.58 0.30 6.29
CA LEU A 172 -13.25 0.49 5.70
C LEU A 172 -13.27 0.45 4.17
N PHE A 173 -14.01 -0.47 3.56
CA PHE A 173 -13.96 -0.71 2.12
C PHE A 173 -15.22 -0.25 1.36
N PHE A 174 -16.39 -0.20 2.01
CA PHE A 174 -17.66 0.13 1.36
C PHE A 174 -18.35 1.36 1.96
N GLY A 175 -17.74 2.01 2.95
CA GLY A 175 -18.30 3.15 3.67
C GLY A 175 -18.30 4.46 2.88
N TYR A 176 -17.65 4.49 1.73
CA TYR A 176 -17.55 5.66 0.86
C TYR A 176 -17.53 5.24 -0.62
N GLU A 177 -17.93 6.15 -1.51
CA GLU A 177 -17.85 5.93 -2.96
C GLU A 177 -16.40 6.16 -3.42
N PRO A 178 -15.75 5.18 -4.06
CA PRO A 178 -14.39 5.32 -4.52
C PRO A 178 -14.26 6.44 -5.55
N THR A 179 -13.22 7.26 -5.42
CA THR A 179 -12.91 8.31 -6.42
C THR A 179 -12.00 7.81 -7.54
N SER A 180 -11.43 6.61 -7.36
CA SER A 180 -10.51 5.94 -8.26
C SER A 180 -10.71 4.42 -8.14
N PRO A 181 -10.51 3.62 -9.21
CA PRO A 181 -10.54 2.15 -9.14
C PRO A 181 -9.52 1.55 -8.18
N LEU A 182 -8.47 2.31 -7.86
CA LEU A 182 -7.43 1.97 -6.90
C LEU A 182 -7.39 3.04 -5.80
N GLU A 183 -7.36 2.60 -4.54
CA GLU A 183 -7.34 3.47 -3.38
C GLU A 183 -6.15 3.15 -2.48
N VAL A 184 -5.57 4.19 -1.88
CA VAL A 184 -4.49 4.06 -0.92
C VAL A 184 -4.87 4.83 0.34
N LEU A 185 -5.03 4.09 1.43
CA LEU A 185 -5.29 4.61 2.75
C LEU A 185 -4.07 4.39 3.64
N PHE A 186 -3.77 5.39 4.45
CA PHE A 186 -2.75 5.28 5.50
C PHE A 186 -3.44 5.25 6.86
N GLY A 187 -2.91 4.50 7.83
CA GLY A 187 -3.64 4.28 9.08
C GLY A 187 -3.84 5.54 9.94
N GLU A 188 -3.05 6.60 9.73
CA GLU A 188 -3.34 7.93 10.29
C GLU A 188 -4.71 8.48 9.83
N GLU A 189 -5.19 8.06 8.65
CA GLU A 189 -6.47 8.44 8.07
C GLU A 189 -7.64 7.59 8.60
N LEU A 190 -7.33 6.45 9.25
CA LEU A 190 -8.33 5.57 9.87
C LEU A 190 -8.76 6.06 11.26
N GLY A 191 -8.10 7.08 11.80
CA GLY A 191 -8.38 7.59 13.16
C GLY A 191 -7.92 6.67 14.29
N ILE A 192 -7.06 5.68 13.99
CA ILE A 192 -6.50 4.73 14.95
C ILE A 192 -4.99 5.00 15.06
N PRO A 193 -4.53 5.69 16.13
CA PRO A 193 -3.12 6.08 16.29
C PRO A 193 -2.13 4.91 16.18
N GLU A 194 -2.52 3.73 16.66
CA GLU A 194 -1.70 2.51 16.66
C GLU A 194 -1.45 1.96 15.26
N LEU A 195 -2.24 2.38 14.27
CA LEU A 195 -2.10 2.01 12.86
C LEU A 195 -1.39 3.09 12.04
N ALA A 196 -0.82 4.14 12.64
CA ALA A 196 -0.20 5.25 11.90
C ALA A 196 0.87 4.80 10.87
N THR A 197 1.51 3.65 11.09
CA THR A 197 2.52 3.06 10.20
C THR A 197 1.94 2.01 9.25
N THR A 198 0.62 1.83 9.19
CA THR A 198 -0.07 0.89 8.31
C THR A 198 -0.46 1.57 7.00
N GLY A 199 -0.28 0.85 5.89
CA GLY A 199 -0.79 1.22 4.58
C GLY A 199 -1.78 0.15 4.09
N ILE A 200 -2.85 0.59 3.45
CA ILE A 200 -3.86 -0.25 2.82
C ILE A 200 -3.98 0.20 1.37
N VAL A 201 -3.84 -0.74 0.45
CA VAL A 201 -4.05 -0.53 -0.99
C VAL A 201 -5.22 -1.42 -1.39
N SER A 202 -6.26 -0.86 -1.99
CA SER A 202 -7.44 -1.62 -2.42
C SER A 202 -7.84 -1.30 -3.85
N THR A 203 -8.50 -2.26 -4.49
CA THR A 203 -9.19 -2.08 -5.76
C THR A 203 -10.59 -2.64 -5.66
N HIS A 204 -11.53 -1.98 -6.33
CA HIS A 204 -12.94 -2.34 -6.32
C HIS A 204 -13.33 -2.99 -7.64
N PHE A 205 -14.17 -4.00 -7.57
CA PHE A 205 -14.67 -4.75 -8.73
C PHE A 205 -16.15 -5.09 -8.54
N THR A 206 -16.82 -5.54 -9.61
CA THR A 206 -18.22 -5.95 -9.57
C THR A 206 -18.40 -7.39 -10.05
N ILE A 207 -19.03 -8.24 -9.23
CA ILE A 207 -19.38 -9.62 -9.61
C ILE A 207 -20.89 -9.77 -9.61
N LYS A 208 -21.48 -10.05 -10.77
CA LYS A 208 -22.93 -10.28 -10.92
C LYS A 208 -23.78 -9.18 -10.24
N GLY A 209 -23.35 -7.92 -10.36
CA GLY A 209 -23.99 -6.74 -9.77
C GLY A 209 -23.70 -6.49 -8.29
N LYS A 210 -22.86 -7.29 -7.64
CA LYS A 210 -22.42 -7.11 -6.25
C LYS A 210 -21.06 -6.42 -6.21
N LYS A 211 -20.92 -5.43 -5.31
CA LYS A 211 -19.65 -4.74 -5.07
C LYS A 211 -18.69 -5.67 -4.32
N GLY A 212 -17.47 -5.79 -4.81
CA GLY A 212 -16.39 -6.50 -4.15
C GLY A 212 -15.13 -5.65 -4.08
N VAL A 213 -14.26 -6.00 -3.14
CA VAL A 213 -12.97 -5.35 -2.93
C VAL A 213 -11.89 -6.41 -2.84
N LEU A 214 -10.72 -6.11 -3.41
CA LEU A 214 -9.48 -6.82 -3.16
C LEU A 214 -8.50 -5.81 -2.59
N GLY A 215 -7.71 -6.19 -1.59
CA GLY A 215 -6.79 -5.28 -0.95
C GLY A 215 -5.55 -5.95 -0.40
N VAL A 216 -4.52 -5.13 -0.21
CA VAL A 216 -3.24 -5.48 0.39
C VAL A 216 -2.98 -4.55 1.56
N ILE A 217 -2.53 -5.13 2.66
CA ILE A 217 -2.33 -4.46 3.93
C ILE A 217 -0.91 -4.77 4.42
N GLY A 218 -0.21 -3.73 4.83
CA GLY A 218 1.20 -3.81 5.20
C GLY A 218 1.72 -2.50 5.77
N PRO A 219 3.04 -2.30 5.79
CA PRO A 219 3.61 -1.04 6.26
C PRO A 219 3.23 0.10 5.30
N ALA A 220 3.12 1.32 5.82
CA ALA A 220 2.89 2.55 5.06
C ALA A 220 3.98 2.82 4.02
N ARG A 221 5.11 2.10 4.09
CA ARG A 221 6.22 2.12 3.15
C ARG A 221 6.26 0.90 2.23
N ALA A 222 5.11 0.28 1.94
CA ALA A 222 5.01 -0.82 1.00
C ALA A 222 5.68 -0.49 -0.34
N ASP A 223 6.15 -1.50 -1.08
CA ASP A 223 6.67 -1.31 -2.43
C ASP A 223 5.51 -1.08 -3.41
N TYR A 224 5.00 0.15 -3.44
CA TYR A 224 3.84 0.54 -4.25
C TYR A 224 4.04 0.30 -5.74
N GLY A 225 5.28 0.43 -6.24
CA GLY A 225 5.62 0.13 -7.63
C GLY A 225 5.41 -1.35 -8.00
N THR A 226 5.46 -2.26 -7.03
CA THR A 226 5.14 -3.69 -7.18
C THR A 226 3.68 -3.99 -6.81
N VAL A 227 3.21 -3.49 -5.66
CA VAL A 227 1.90 -3.84 -5.10
C VAL A 227 0.75 -3.37 -5.99
N ILE A 228 0.82 -2.13 -6.48
CA ILE A 228 -0.29 -1.53 -7.23
C ILE A 228 -0.58 -2.26 -8.55
N PRO A 229 0.42 -2.53 -9.41
CA PRO A 229 0.19 -3.27 -10.66
C PRO A 229 -0.37 -4.68 -10.43
N ILE A 230 0.15 -5.40 -9.43
CA ILE A 230 -0.31 -6.77 -9.11
C ILE A 230 -1.76 -6.72 -8.61
N LEU A 231 -2.07 -5.82 -7.67
CA LEU A 231 -3.43 -5.70 -7.14
C LEU A 231 -4.43 -5.34 -8.25
N ARG A 232 -4.07 -4.38 -9.12
CA ARG A 232 -4.89 -3.99 -10.28
C ARG A 232 -5.13 -5.17 -11.22
N TYR A 233 -4.10 -5.96 -11.50
CA TYR A 233 -4.21 -7.16 -12.33
C TYR A 233 -5.19 -8.17 -11.72
N PHE A 234 -5.03 -8.50 -10.43
CA PHE A 234 -5.93 -9.46 -9.77
C PHE A 234 -7.37 -8.96 -9.66
N GLY A 235 -7.59 -7.66 -9.39
CA GLY A 235 -8.94 -7.08 -9.38
C GLY A 235 -9.65 -7.28 -10.73
N ASN A 236 -8.96 -6.95 -11.83
CA ASN A 236 -9.48 -7.15 -13.18
C ASN A 236 -9.69 -8.63 -13.53
N LEU A 237 -8.73 -9.49 -13.13
CA LEU A 237 -8.78 -10.92 -13.40
C LEU A 237 -9.97 -11.59 -12.70
N VAL A 238 -10.17 -11.29 -11.41
CA VAL A 238 -11.29 -11.79 -10.62
C VAL A 238 -12.62 -11.32 -11.21
N GLU A 239 -12.71 -10.05 -11.61
CA GLU A 239 -13.90 -9.51 -12.29
C GLU A 239 -14.18 -10.20 -13.63
N GLU A 240 -13.16 -10.44 -14.45
CA GLU A 240 -13.29 -11.13 -15.74
C GLU A 240 -13.75 -12.59 -15.54
N VAL A 241 -13.12 -13.30 -14.61
CA VAL A 241 -13.32 -14.73 -14.39
C VAL A 241 -14.69 -15.01 -13.77
N ALA A 242 -15.12 -14.22 -12.79
CA ALA A 242 -16.38 -14.45 -12.07
C ALA A 242 -17.64 -14.02 -12.84
N ASN A 243 -17.49 -13.20 -13.88
CA ASN A 243 -18.59 -12.73 -14.74
C ASN A 243 -18.73 -13.53 -16.05
N LYS A 244 -17.85 -14.51 -16.31
CA LYS A 244 -18.08 -15.51 -17.37
C LYS A 244 -19.10 -16.55 -16.93
#